data_AF-A5FI80-F1
#
_entry.id   AF-A5FI80-F1
#
_cell.length_a   1.000
_cell.length_b   1.000
_cell.length_c   1.000
_cell.angle_alpha   90.00
_cell.angle_beta   90.00
_cell.angle_gamma   90.00
#
_symmetry.space_group_name_H-M   'P 1'
#
loop_
_entity.id
_entity.type
_entity.pdbx_description
1 polymer ?
#
loop_
_entity_poly.entity_id
_entity_poly.type
_entity_poly.pdbx_seq_one_letter_code
_entity_poly.pdbx_strand_id
1 'polypeptide(L)'
;MYKGSYSEDGTYTGFYVEGIHENIPQPNIELTEDEWHQALSKNYKVVNGKHTYSSFIQNQEEILSNLRITRNLLLAESDWTQLEDSPLSEDKKDEWKNYREELRDLTNLDNLTNIIWPLKPL
;
A
#
# COMPACT_ATOMS: atom_id res chain seq x y z
N MET A 1 -21.00 19.64 16.84
CA MET A 1 -19.75 19.99 16.14
C MET A 1 -18.93 18.73 15.92
N TYR A 2 -18.21 18.62 14.80
CA TYR A 2 -17.35 17.48 14.51
C TYR A 2 -15.89 17.80 14.90
N LYS A 3 -15.18 16.85 15.51
CA LYS A 3 -13.78 17.01 15.92
C LYS A 3 -12.92 15.85 15.43
N GLY A 4 -11.80 16.15 14.79
CA GLY A 4 -10.80 15.17 14.38
C GLY A 4 -9.55 15.27 15.25
N SER A 5 -9.18 14.18 15.94
CA SER A 5 -7.86 14.09 16.58
C SER A 5 -6.81 13.66 15.57
N TYR A 6 -5.56 14.07 15.79
CA TYR A 6 -4.47 13.78 14.85
C TYR A 6 -3.14 13.53 15.57
N SER A 7 -2.24 12.82 14.90
CA SER A 7 -0.87 12.57 15.37
C SER A 7 0.09 13.73 15.00
N GLU A 8 1.33 13.67 15.48
CA GLU A 8 2.34 14.72 15.25
C GLU A 8 2.63 15.00 13.76
N ASP A 9 2.45 14.00 12.90
CA ASP A 9 2.59 14.10 11.44
C ASP A 9 1.35 14.68 10.73
N GLY A 10 0.30 14.99 11.49
CA GLY A 10 -0.98 15.52 11.00
C GLY A 10 -2.01 14.44 10.63
N THR A 11 -1.68 13.15 10.72
CA THR A 11 -2.59 12.07 10.31
C THR A 11 -3.77 11.96 11.27
N TYR A 12 -5.00 11.85 10.76
CA TYR A 12 -6.18 11.68 11.62
C TYR A 12 -6.15 10.32 12.34
N THR A 13 -6.39 10.36 13.65
CA THR A 13 -6.36 9.19 14.53
C THR A 13 -7.74 8.83 15.09
N GLY A 14 -8.67 9.78 15.08
CA GLY A 14 -10.00 9.61 15.66
C GLY A 14 -10.96 10.71 15.24
N PHE A 15 -12.25 10.37 15.30
CA PHE A 15 -13.36 11.20 14.83
C PHE A 15 -14.44 11.23 15.92
N TYR A 16 -14.78 12.43 16.40
CA TYR A 16 -15.68 12.64 17.52
C TYR A 16 -16.78 13.65 17.21
N VAL A 17 -17.97 13.43 17.78
CA VAL A 17 -19.09 14.36 17.75
C VAL A 17 -19.29 14.94 19.14
N GLU A 18 -19.25 16.27 19.23
CA GLU A 18 -19.51 17.01 20.47
C GLU A 18 -20.95 16.78 20.95
N GLY A 19 -21.11 16.49 22.24
CA GLY A 19 -22.40 16.11 22.84
C GLY A 19 -22.69 14.61 22.81
N ILE A 20 -21.94 13.83 22.01
CA ILE A 20 -21.94 12.35 22.06
C ILE A 20 -20.70 11.84 22.80
N HIS A 21 -19.56 12.47 22.56
CA HIS A 21 -18.28 12.11 23.18
C HIS A 21 -17.88 13.15 24.23
N GLU A 22 -17.65 12.70 25.46
CA GLU A 22 -17.28 13.58 26.58
C GLU A 22 -15.76 13.81 26.67
N ASN A 23 -14.95 12.81 26.30
CA ASN A 23 -13.50 12.86 26.38
C ASN A 23 -12.88 12.82 24.99
N ILE A 24 -12.66 14.00 24.40
CA ILE A 24 -12.07 14.14 23.06
C ILE A 24 -10.55 14.34 23.20
N PRO A 25 -9.71 13.43 22.65
CA PRO A 25 -8.25 13.52 22.75
C PRO A 25 -7.68 14.78 22.10
N GLN A 26 -6.57 15.28 22.65
CA GLN A 26 -5.76 16.38 22.09
C GLN A 26 -4.47 15.80 21.45
N PRO A 27 -3.94 16.42 20.38
CA PRO A 27 -4.48 17.58 19.68
C PRO A 27 -5.69 17.22 18.78
N ASN A 28 -6.66 18.12 18.69
CA ASN A 28 -7.79 18.02 17.76
C ASN A 28 -8.07 19.32 17.01
N ILE A 29 -8.79 19.21 15.90
CA ILE A 29 -9.35 20.35 15.16
C ILE A 29 -10.86 20.19 15.02
N GLU A 30 -11.54 21.33 14.88
CA GLU A 30 -12.94 21.36 14.51
C GLU A 30 -13.07 21.18 12.99
N LEU A 31 -14.05 20.38 12.59
CA LEU A 31 -14.35 20.06 11.21
C LEU A 31 -15.78 20.48 10.89
N THR A 32 -15.98 20.99 9.68
CA THR A 32 -17.31 21.05 9.06
C THR A 32 -17.78 19.63 8.70
N GLU A 33 -19.06 19.47 8.39
CA GLU A 33 -19.61 18.18 7.95
C GLU A 33 -18.91 17.68 6.67
N ASP A 34 -18.60 18.58 5.73
CA ASP A 34 -17.87 18.25 4.51
C ASP A 34 -16.43 17.82 4.81
N GLU A 35 -15.72 18.57 5.66
CA GLU A 35 -14.35 18.23 6.05
C GLU A 35 -14.31 16.93 6.88
N TRP A 36 -15.36 16.63 7.64
CA TRP A 36 -15.50 15.36 8.34
C TRP A 36 -15.61 14.19 7.34
N HIS A 37 -16.49 14.29 6.34
CA HIS A 37 -16.60 13.29 5.29
C HIS A 37 -15.28 13.13 4.51
N GLN A 38 -14.58 14.25 4.26
CA GLN A 38 -13.26 14.24 3.62
C GLN A 38 -12.20 13.57 4.50
N ALA A 39 -12.17 13.86 5.80
CA ALA A 39 -11.20 13.34 6.74
C ALA A 39 -11.38 11.82 7.00
N LEU A 40 -12.59 11.29 6.82
CA LEU A 40 -12.82 9.84 6.82
C LEU A 40 -12.13 9.14 5.64
N SER A 41 -11.74 9.88 4.60
CA SER A 41 -10.83 9.37 3.57
C SER A 41 -9.37 9.52 4.00
N LYS A 42 -8.49 8.66 3.47
CA LYS A 42 -7.04 8.74 3.76
C LYS A 42 -6.34 9.94 3.09
N ASN A 43 -7.04 10.72 2.27
CA ASN A 43 -6.48 11.76 1.41
C ASN A 43 -6.41 13.15 2.07
N TYR A 44 -6.59 13.23 3.38
CA TYR A 44 -6.55 14.49 4.12
C TYR A 44 -5.77 14.31 5.41
N LYS A 45 -5.09 15.38 5.81
CA LYS A 45 -4.37 15.46 7.08
C LYS A 45 -4.42 16.88 7.64
N VAL A 46 -4.02 17.05 8.88
CA VAL A 46 -3.89 18.35 9.52
C VAL A 46 -2.50 18.92 9.23
N VAL A 47 -2.43 20.06 8.57
CA VAL A 47 -1.16 20.78 8.32
C VAL A 47 -1.29 22.17 8.93
N ASN A 48 -0.38 22.52 9.85
CA ASN A 48 -0.41 23.80 10.57
C ASN A 48 -1.78 24.10 11.23
N GLY A 49 -2.41 23.07 11.82
CA GLY A 49 -3.71 23.20 12.49
C GLY A 49 -4.91 23.32 11.55
N LYS A 50 -4.75 23.06 10.25
CA LYS A 50 -5.83 23.15 9.26
C LYS A 50 -6.06 21.84 8.52
N HIS A 51 -7.33 21.45 8.36
CA HIS A 51 -7.74 20.37 7.46
C HIS A 51 -7.27 20.66 6.03
N THR A 52 -6.41 19.80 5.49
CA THR A 52 -5.74 20.02 4.22
C THR A 52 -5.76 18.75 3.38
N TYR A 53 -6.07 18.89 2.09
CA TYR A 53 -5.93 17.79 1.14
C TYR A 53 -4.45 17.39 1.06
N SER A 54 -4.20 16.12 1.33
CA SER A 54 -2.91 15.47 1.21
C SER A 54 -3.21 14.11 0.64
N SER A 55 -3.15 13.99 -0.69
CA SER A 55 -3.30 12.70 -1.36
C SER A 55 -2.53 11.65 -0.60
N PHE A 56 -3.20 10.55 -0.23
CA PHE A 56 -2.52 9.37 0.30
C PHE A 56 -1.69 8.80 -0.83
N ILE A 57 -0.53 9.37 -1.05
CA ILE A 57 0.52 8.72 -1.83
C ILE A 57 1.00 7.65 -0.86
N GLN A 58 0.57 6.40 -1.04
CA GLN A 58 1.34 5.27 -0.49
C GLN A 58 2.78 5.59 -0.83
N ASN A 59 3.63 5.76 0.19
CA ASN A 59 5.01 6.18 -0.04
C ASN A 59 5.55 5.29 -1.16
N GLN A 60 6.11 5.89 -2.22
CA GLN A 60 6.61 5.15 -3.37
C GLN A 60 7.56 4.04 -2.90
N GLU A 61 8.32 4.29 -1.83
CA GLU A 61 9.16 3.30 -1.17
C GLU A 61 8.38 2.14 -0.53
N GLU A 62 7.22 2.39 0.07
CA GLU A 62 6.35 1.35 0.65
C GLU A 62 5.76 0.46 -0.45
N ILE A 63 5.31 1.05 -1.57
CA ILE A 63 4.83 0.28 -2.73
C ILE A 63 5.97 -0.58 -3.30
N LEU A 64 7.17 0.00 -3.49
CA LEU A 64 8.34 -0.73 -3.95
C LEU A 64 8.75 -1.85 -2.98
N SER A 65 8.66 -1.60 -1.67
CA SER A 65 8.97 -2.59 -0.64
C SER A 65 8.01 -3.78 -0.74
N ASN A 66 6.71 -3.52 -0.80
CA ASN A 66 5.69 -4.56 -0.95
C ASN A 66 5.86 -5.35 -2.26
N LEU A 67 6.13 -4.66 -3.37
CA LEU A 67 6.42 -5.28 -4.67
C LEU A 67 7.61 -6.24 -4.56
N ARG A 68 8.72 -5.79 -3.96
CA ARG A 68 9.92 -6.61 -3.76
C ARG A 68 9.65 -7.83 -2.89
N ILE A 69 8.85 -7.68 -1.83
CA ILE A 69 8.46 -8.80 -0.96
C ILE A 69 7.68 -9.84 -1.75
N THR A 70 6.63 -9.44 -2.48
CA THR A 70 5.81 -10.36 -3.30
C THR A 70 6.64 -11.04 -4.38
N ARG A 71 7.49 -10.29 -5.09
CA ARG A 71 8.40 -10.84 -6.09
C ARG A 71 9.33 -11.90 -5.48
N ASN A 72 9.96 -11.59 -4.35
CA ASN A 72 10.90 -12.51 -3.69
C ASN A 72 10.18 -13.78 -3.23
N LEU A 73 8.95 -13.67 -2.73
CA LEU A 73 8.12 -14.83 -2.38
C LEU A 73 7.85 -15.71 -3.60
N LEU A 74 7.40 -15.14 -4.72
CA LEU A 74 7.11 -15.89 -5.94
C LEU A 74 8.36 -16.52 -6.57
N LEU A 75 9.51 -15.85 -6.47
CA LEU A 75 10.81 -16.43 -6.86
C LEU A 75 11.20 -17.58 -5.92
N ALA A 76 11.00 -17.46 -4.61
CA ALA A 76 11.29 -18.55 -3.69
C ALA A 76 10.38 -19.77 -3.93
N GLU A 77 9.08 -19.55 -4.14
CA GLU A 77 8.10 -20.60 -4.44
C GLU A 77 8.39 -21.35 -5.75
N SER A 78 9.03 -20.70 -6.72
CA SER A 78 9.38 -21.28 -8.01
C SER A 78 10.84 -21.73 -8.10
N ASP A 79 11.62 -21.66 -7.02
CA ASP A 79 13.06 -21.94 -7.07
C ASP A 79 13.36 -23.41 -7.40
N TRP A 80 12.56 -24.32 -6.84
CA TRP A 80 12.66 -25.76 -7.07
C TRP A 80 12.49 -26.16 -8.55
N THR A 81 11.86 -25.31 -9.37
CA THR A 81 11.65 -25.58 -10.81
C THR A 81 12.94 -25.44 -11.62
N GLN A 82 13.92 -24.70 -11.10
CA GLN A 82 15.19 -24.40 -11.78
C GLN A 82 16.31 -25.37 -11.41
N LEU A 83 16.07 -26.25 -10.43
CA LEU A 83 17.06 -27.22 -10.02
C LEU A 83 17.24 -28.31 -11.09
N GLU A 84 18.46 -28.82 -11.21
CA GLU A 84 18.78 -29.90 -12.15
C GLU A 84 17.95 -31.17 -11.86
N ASP A 85 17.73 -31.47 -10.57
CA ASP A 85 16.94 -32.60 -10.05
C ASP A 85 15.42 -32.37 -10.09
N SER A 86 14.97 -31.22 -10.59
CA SER A 86 13.55 -30.92 -10.72
C SER A 86 12.86 -31.95 -11.62
N PRO A 87 11.68 -32.48 -11.22
CA PRO A 87 10.94 -33.51 -11.97
C PRO A 87 10.29 -32.99 -13.27
N LEU A 88 10.48 -31.71 -13.60
CA LEU A 88 9.91 -31.06 -14.77
C LEU A 88 10.64 -31.45 -16.06
N SER A 89 9.90 -31.49 -17.17
CA SER A 89 10.48 -31.55 -18.51
C SER A 89 11.22 -30.26 -18.85
N GLU A 90 12.13 -30.31 -19.82
CA GLU A 90 12.90 -29.14 -20.26
C GLU A 90 11.98 -27.99 -20.69
N ASP A 91 10.95 -28.28 -21.51
CA ASP A 91 9.95 -27.28 -21.93
C ASP A 91 9.30 -26.58 -20.73
N LYS A 92 9.01 -27.33 -19.66
CA LYS A 92 8.41 -26.77 -18.44
C LYS A 92 9.41 -25.95 -17.65
N LYS A 93 10.68 -26.37 -17.58
CA LYS A 93 11.74 -25.58 -16.95
C LYS A 93 11.91 -24.24 -17.67
N ASP A 94 11.82 -24.22 -18.99
CA ASP A 94 11.87 -23.00 -19.81
C ASP A 94 10.67 -22.07 -19.56
N GLU A 95 9.44 -22.60 -19.47
CA GLU A 95 8.26 -21.81 -19.08
C GLU A 95 8.45 -21.14 -17.70
N TRP A 96 8.95 -21.90 -16.71
CA TRP A 96 9.23 -21.36 -15.38
C TRP A 96 10.38 -20.36 -15.36
N LYS A 97 11.38 -20.54 -16.22
CA LYS A 97 12.48 -19.59 -16.40
C LYS A 97 11.97 -18.25 -16.93
N ASN A 98 11.13 -18.26 -17.97
CA ASN A 98 10.50 -17.07 -18.53
C ASN A 98 9.63 -16.35 -17.49
N TYR A 99 8.77 -17.09 -16.77
CA TYR A 99 7.97 -16.55 -15.67
C TYR A 99 8.84 -15.85 -14.61
N ARG A 100 9.97 -16.44 -14.22
CA ARG A 100 10.90 -15.86 -13.24
C ARG A 100 11.64 -14.64 -13.77
N GLU A 101 11.88 -14.55 -15.08
CA GLU A 101 12.45 -13.37 -15.72
C GLU A 101 11.44 -12.21 -15.69
N GLU A 102 10.19 -12.46 -16.11
CA GLU A 102 9.11 -11.48 -16.06
C GLU A 102 8.89 -10.93 -14.63
N LEU A 103 8.96 -11.79 -13.60
CA LEU A 103 8.89 -11.36 -12.20
C LEU A 103 10.01 -10.38 -11.81
N ARG A 104 11.23 -10.57 -12.32
CA ARG A 104 12.37 -9.69 -12.02
C ARG A 104 12.22 -8.35 -12.73
N ASP A 105 11.68 -8.36 -13.94
CA ASP A 105 11.46 -7.14 -14.73
C ASP A 105 10.42 -6.20 -14.10
N LEU A 106 9.51 -6.71 -13.26
CA LEU A 106 8.56 -5.89 -12.49
C LEU A 106 9.21 -4.87 -11.54
N THR A 107 10.52 -4.96 -11.26
CA THR A 107 11.22 -3.97 -10.41
C THR A 107 11.71 -2.71 -11.12
N ASN A 108 11.56 -2.62 -12.45
CA ASN A 108 11.95 -1.45 -13.25
C ASN A 108 10.75 -0.58 -13.68
N LEU A 109 9.61 -0.65 -12.98
CA LEU A 109 8.40 0.08 -13.35
C LEU A 109 8.45 1.54 -12.89
N ASP A 110 8.39 2.47 -13.85
CA ASP A 110 8.21 3.91 -13.59
C ASP A 110 6.83 4.22 -13.00
N ASN A 111 5.85 3.34 -13.21
CA ASN A 111 4.49 3.49 -12.71
C ASN A 111 4.10 2.33 -11.79
N LEU A 112 4.05 2.60 -10.49
CA LEU A 112 3.74 1.62 -9.45
C LEU A 112 2.23 1.51 -9.13
N THR A 113 1.39 2.29 -9.80
CA THR A 113 -0.05 2.32 -9.50
C THR A 113 -0.84 1.18 -10.15
N ASN A 114 -0.24 0.46 -11.10
CA ASN A 114 -0.90 -0.66 -11.77
C ASN A 114 0.12 -1.75 -12.18
N ILE A 115 0.45 -2.64 -11.24
CA ILE A 115 1.39 -3.75 -11.46
C ILE A 115 0.59 -4.99 -11.91
N ILE A 116 0.94 -5.53 -13.08
CA ILE A 116 0.36 -6.76 -13.60
C ILE A 116 1.36 -7.90 -13.34
N TRP A 117 0.96 -8.90 -12.56
CA TRP A 117 1.80 -10.05 -12.25
C TRP A 117 1.71 -11.11 -13.36
N PRO A 118 2.82 -11.77 -13.74
CA PRO A 118 2.79 -12.86 -14.70
C PRO A 118 2.02 -14.05 -14.12
N LEU A 119 1.43 -14.84 -15.01
CA LEU A 119 0.69 -16.04 -14.63
C LEU A 119 1.65 -17.19 -14.41
N LYS A 120 1.47 -17.92 -13.30
CA LYS A 120 2.26 -19.12 -13.01
C LYS A 120 2.06 -20.16 -14.12
N PRO A 121 3.12 -20.78 -14.65
CA PRO A 121 3.02 -21.91 -15.58
C PRO A 121 2.26 -23.09 -14.96
N LEU A 122 1.59 -23.88 -15.80
CA LEU A 122 0.86 -25.10 -15.43
C LEU A 122 1.76 -26.33 -15.39
#